data_AF-A0A9P0PIV9-F1
#
_entry.id   AF-A0A9P0PIV9-F1
#
_cell.length_a   1.000
_cell.length_b   1.000
_cell.length_c   1.000
_cell.angle_alpha   90.00
_cell.angle_beta   90.00
_cell.angle_gamma   90.00
#
_symmetry.space_group_name_H-M   'P 1'
#
loop_
_entity.id
_entity.type
_entity.pdbx_description
1 polymer ?
#
loop_
_entity_poly.entity_id
_entity_poly.type
_entity_poly.pdbx_seq_one_letter_code
_entity_poly.pdbx_strand_id
1 'polypeptide(L)'
;MGWTENDRGVSVSFGPDVISKFLQKHDFDLICRAHQVVEDGYEFSAQRKLITIFSAPNYCGTFDNAGALMSVNEDLLCSFQILTPAGKKKK
;
A
#
# COMPACT_ATOMS: atom_id res chain seq x y z
N MET A 1 -15.52 -13.04 2.52
CA MET A 1 -14.33 -12.28 2.98
C MET A 1 -13.91 -12.85 4.34
N GLY A 2 -12.60 -12.96 4.54
CA GLY A 2 -11.93 -13.78 5.55
C GLY A 2 -10.49 -14.03 5.08
N TRP A 3 -9.92 -15.20 5.37
CA TRP A 3 -8.66 -15.64 4.79
C TRP A 3 -8.90 -16.45 3.50
N THR A 4 -8.04 -16.29 2.49
CA THR A 4 -8.08 -17.10 1.25
C THR A 4 -6.68 -17.53 0.85
N GLU A 5 -6.59 -18.49 -0.06
CA GLU A 5 -5.32 -18.82 -0.73
C GLU A 5 -4.77 -17.60 -1.48
N ASN A 6 -3.45 -17.56 -1.60
CA ASN A 6 -2.73 -16.51 -2.29
C ASN A 6 -2.28 -17.02 -3.66
N ASP A 7 -2.62 -16.30 -4.73
CA ASP A 7 -2.25 -16.65 -6.11
C ASP A 7 -0.73 -16.76 -6.34
N ARG A 8 0.08 -16.19 -5.44
CA ARG A 8 1.55 -16.32 -5.44
C ARG A 8 2.05 -17.68 -4.91
N GLY A 9 1.14 -18.54 -4.45
CA GLY A 9 1.47 -19.89 -3.95
C GLY A 9 2.17 -19.92 -2.59
N VAL A 10 2.22 -18.77 -1.88
CA VAL A 10 2.85 -18.67 -0.56
C VAL A 10 2.02 -17.78 0.35
N SER A 11 1.85 -18.22 1.61
CA SER A 11 1.00 -17.56 2.61
C SER A 11 -0.46 -17.43 2.16
N VAL A 12 -1.18 -16.45 2.70
CA VAL A 12 -2.62 -16.25 2.54
C VAL A 12 -2.93 -14.81 2.16
N SER A 13 -4.08 -14.61 1.52
CA SER A 13 -4.71 -13.30 1.34
C SER A 13 -5.75 -13.08 2.45
N PHE A 14 -6.01 -11.82 2.80
CA PHE A 14 -6.93 -11.46 3.89
C PHE A 14 -7.87 -10.31 3.49
N GLY A 15 -9.12 -10.43 3.91
CA GLY A 15 -10.17 -9.46 3.61
C GLY A 15 -10.23 -8.27 4.59
N PRO A 16 -11.04 -7.24 4.27
CA PRO A 16 -11.33 -6.08 5.12
C PRO A 16 -11.84 -6.42 6.53
N ASP A 17 -12.52 -7.55 6.69
CA ASP A 17 -13.03 -8.03 7.99
C ASP A 17 -11.89 -8.49 8.91
N VAL A 18 -10.87 -9.16 8.35
CA VAL A 18 -9.67 -9.57 9.08
C VAL A 18 -8.87 -8.33 9.51
N ILE A 19 -8.69 -7.37 8.60
CA ILE A 19 -8.02 -6.09 8.87
C ILE A 19 -8.72 -5.35 10.03
N SER A 20 -10.05 -5.21 9.94
CA SER A 20 -10.82 -4.50 10.97
C SER A 20 -10.75 -5.19 12.34
N LYS A 21 -10.84 -6.53 12.38
CA LYS A 21 -10.71 -7.29 13.63
C LYS A 21 -9.31 -7.18 14.23
N PHE A 22 -8.27 -7.22 13.40
CA PHE A 22 -6.88 -7.09 13.85
C PHE A 22 -6.64 -5.72 14.49
N LEU A 23 -7.02 -4.65 13.80
CA LEU A 23 -6.88 -3.28 14.29
C LEU A 23 -7.64 -3.04 15.59
N GLN A 24 -8.91 -3.48 15.65
CA GLN A 24 -9.72 -3.36 16.87
C GLN A 24 -9.14 -4.15 18.04
N LYS A 25 -8.62 -5.36 17.80
CA LYS A 25 -8.04 -6.21 18.85
C LYS A 25 -6.79 -5.58 19.48
N HIS A 26 -6.01 -4.86 18.68
CA HIS A 26 -4.71 -4.34 19.07
C HIS A 26 -4.71 -2.83 19.32
N ASP A 27 -5.87 -2.19 19.23
CA ASP A 27 -6.04 -0.74 19.39
C ASP A 27 -5.11 0.06 18.45
N PHE A 28 -5.13 -0.32 17.17
CA PHE A 28 -4.39 0.34 16.10
C PHE A 28 -5.32 0.98 15.07
N ASP A 29 -4.85 2.05 14.43
CA ASP A 29 -5.64 2.78 13.44
C ASP A 29 -5.40 2.30 11.99
N LEU A 30 -4.17 1.88 11.68
CA LEU A 30 -3.72 1.68 10.30
C LEU A 30 -2.70 0.53 10.20
N ILE A 31 -2.88 -0.33 9.20
CA ILE A 31 -1.83 -1.25 8.75
C ILE A 31 -1.07 -0.59 7.59
N CYS A 32 0.24 -0.39 7.74
CA CYS A 32 1.14 0.05 6.67
C CYS A 32 1.98 -1.12 6.16
N ARG A 33 2.00 -1.37 4.85
CA ARG A 33 2.73 -2.48 4.23
C ARG A 33 3.21 -2.16 2.81
N ALA A 34 4.00 -3.05 2.19
CA ALA A 34 4.58 -2.86 0.85
C ALA A 34 4.22 -3.98 -0.15
N HIS A 35 5.18 -4.72 -0.71
CA HIS A 35 5.04 -6.00 -1.45
C HIS A 35 4.20 -6.02 -2.76
N GLN A 36 3.15 -5.23 -2.95
CA GLN A 36 2.40 -5.15 -4.21
C GLN A 36 2.66 -3.84 -4.93
N VAL A 37 2.90 -3.91 -6.24
CA VAL A 37 2.97 -2.73 -7.12
C VAL A 37 1.58 -2.11 -7.19
N VAL A 38 1.51 -0.79 -7.00
CA VAL A 38 0.28 0.02 -7.09
C VAL A 38 0.57 1.25 -7.95
N GLU A 39 -0.42 1.73 -8.70
CA GLU A 39 -0.22 2.72 -9.78
C GLU A 39 0.47 4.01 -9.33
N ASP A 40 -0.02 4.63 -8.25
CA ASP A 40 0.53 5.89 -7.73
C ASP A 40 1.66 5.69 -6.72
N GLY A 41 2.15 4.46 -6.55
CA GLY A 41 3.12 4.11 -5.51
C GLY A 41 2.52 4.05 -4.09
N TYR A 42 1.26 4.46 -3.90
CA TYR A 42 0.50 4.15 -2.68
C TYR A 42 -0.95 3.83 -3.01
N GLU A 43 -1.60 3.02 -2.17
CA GLU A 43 -3.03 2.71 -2.29
C GLU A 43 -3.65 2.44 -0.93
N PHE A 44 -4.79 3.10 -0.65
CA PHE A 44 -5.62 2.79 0.50
C PHE A 44 -6.68 1.75 0.13
N SER A 45 -6.91 0.80 1.04
CA SER A 45 -8.02 -0.16 0.96
C SER A 45 -8.67 -0.36 2.32
N ALA A 46 -9.73 -1.18 2.38
CA ALA A 46 -10.47 -1.48 3.61
C ALA A 46 -10.90 -0.21 4.37
N GLN A 47 -11.54 0.74 3.68
CA GLN A 47 -11.97 2.03 4.25
C GLN A 47 -10.80 2.81 4.88
N ARG A 48 -9.65 2.83 4.17
CA ARG A 48 -8.41 3.50 4.57
C ARG A 48 -7.71 2.91 5.81
N LYS A 49 -8.09 1.71 6.23
CA LYS A 49 -7.46 0.98 7.35
C LYS A 49 -6.22 0.17 6.97
N LEU A 50 -6.00 -0.01 5.66
CA LEU A 50 -4.79 -0.63 5.12
C LEU A 50 -4.21 0.31 4.06
N ILE A 51 -2.90 0.55 4.13
CA ILE A 51 -2.15 1.23 3.09
C ILE A 51 -1.04 0.34 2.54
N THR A 52 -0.98 0.25 1.21
CA THR A 52 0.15 -0.30 0.47
C THR A 52 1.04 0.84 0.00
N ILE A 53 2.34 0.78 0.29
CA ILE A 53 3.38 1.67 -0.23
C ILE A 53 4.32 0.89 -1.13
N PHE A 54 4.58 1.40 -2.31
CA PHE A 54 5.53 0.86 -3.27
C PHE A 54 6.46 1.97 -3.75
N SER A 55 7.77 1.81 -3.54
CA SER A 55 8.73 2.92 -3.71
C SER A 55 9.61 2.81 -4.95
N ALA A 56 9.44 1.78 -5.79
CA ALA A 56 10.17 1.60 -7.03
C ALA A 56 9.33 2.08 -8.24
N PRO A 57 9.53 3.30 -8.75
CA PRO A 57 8.85 3.75 -9.96
C PRO A 57 9.31 2.96 -11.18
N ASN A 58 8.41 2.79 -12.16
CA ASN A 58 8.65 1.99 -13.36
C ASN A 58 9.19 0.60 -13.01
N TYR A 59 8.45 -0.12 -12.15
CA TYR A 59 8.92 -1.39 -11.63
C TYR A 59 9.30 -2.35 -12.76
N CYS A 60 10.48 -2.97 -12.64
CA CYS A 60 11.08 -3.84 -13.66
C CYS A 60 11.18 -3.26 -15.09
N GLY A 61 10.95 -1.97 -15.30
CA GLY A 61 10.87 -1.38 -16.65
C GLY A 61 9.63 -1.77 -17.44
N THR A 62 8.67 -2.48 -16.83
CA THR A 62 7.47 -3.01 -17.49
C THR A 62 6.17 -2.46 -16.95
N PHE A 63 6.23 -1.77 -15.80
CA PHE A 63 5.09 -1.11 -15.18
C PHE A 63 5.21 0.39 -15.35
N ASP A 64 4.09 1.09 -15.41
CA ASP A 64 4.06 2.54 -15.53
C ASP A 64 3.87 3.27 -14.19
N ASN A 65 3.99 2.53 -13.08
CA ASN A 65 3.70 3.01 -11.73
C ASN A 65 4.67 4.09 -11.26
N ALA A 66 4.18 4.98 -10.41
CA ALA A 66 5.01 5.83 -9.57
C ALA A 66 5.54 5.05 -8.35
N GLY A 67 6.56 5.63 -7.70
CA GLY A 67 6.96 5.26 -6.34
C GLY A 67 6.35 6.23 -5.34
N ALA A 68 6.10 5.80 -4.11
CA ALA A 68 5.73 6.70 -3.03
C ALA A 68 6.59 6.51 -1.78
N LEU A 69 6.69 7.59 -1.00
CA LEU A 69 7.16 7.60 0.39
C LEU A 69 6.02 8.11 1.27
N MET A 70 5.78 7.46 2.41
CA MET A 70 4.87 7.96 3.44
C MET A 70 5.66 8.56 4.59
N SER A 71 5.39 9.82 4.91
CA SER A 71 5.92 10.50 6.10
C SER A 71 4.82 10.61 7.15
N VAL A 72 5.12 10.18 8.38
CA VAL A 72 4.23 10.25 9.54
C VAL A 72 4.86 11.24 10.52
N ASN A 73 4.14 12.30 10.88
CA ASN A 73 4.63 13.30 11.83
C ASN A 73 4.25 12.93 13.28
N GLU A 74 4.58 13.80 14.24
CA GLU A 74 4.31 13.61 15.67
C GLU A 74 2.81 13.53 16.00
N ASP A 75 1.95 14.18 15.20
CA ASP A 75 0.49 14.11 15.30
C ASP A 75 -0.11 12.87 14.60
N LEU A 76 0.75 11.94 14.13
CA LEU A 76 0.39 10.77 13.32
C LEU A 76 -0.27 11.11 11.97
N LEU A 77 -0.14 12.35 11.51
CA LEU A 77 -0.61 12.77 10.20
C LEU A 77 0.27 12.12 9.12
N CYS A 78 -0.37 11.35 8.25
CA CYS A 78 0.27 10.69 7.13
C CYS A 78 0.25 11.59 5.88
N SER A 79 1.43 11.87 5.31
CA SER A 79 1.61 12.61 4.06
C SER A 79 2.42 11.79 3.06
N PHE A 80 2.24 12.06 1.76
CA PHE A 80 2.82 11.25 0.69
C PHE A 80 3.67 12.09 -0.26
N GLN A 81 4.86 11.59 -0.57
CA GLN A 81 5.71 12.12 -1.63
C GLN A 81 5.73 11.13 -2.78
N ILE A 82 5.39 11.59 -3.99
CA ILE A 82 5.26 10.74 -5.17
C ILE A 82 6.43 10.96 -6.11
N LEU A 83 7.10 9.86 -6.47
CA LEU A 83 8.22 9.79 -7.40
C LEU A 83 7.71 9.21 -8.72
N THR A 84 7.49 10.06 -9.71
CA THR A 84 7.12 9.61 -11.06
C THR A 84 8.34 9.03 -11.80
N PRO A 85 8.16 8.03 -12.68
CA PRO A 85 9.25 7.50 -13.52
C PRO A 85 10.03 8.60 -14.25
N ALA A 86 11.36 8.52 -14.20
CA ALA A 86 12.22 9.41 -14.97
C ALA A 86 11.98 9.22 -16.48
N GLY A 87 11.73 10.32 -17.20
CA GLY A 87 11.53 10.31 -18.66
C GLY A 87 10.09 10.55 -19.14
N LYS A 88 9.08 10.49 -18.27
CA LYS A 88 7.74 10.98 -18.61
C LYS A 88 7.72 12.51 -18.50
N LYS A 89 7.83 13.22 -19.63
CA LYS A 89 7.48 14.66 -19.67
C LYS A 89 6.03 14.80 -19.18
N LYS A 90 5.77 15.67 -18.21
CA LYS A 90 4.40 16.07 -17.87
C LYS A 90 3.73 16.53 -19.17
N LYS A 91 2.67 15.83 -19.58
CA LYS A 91 1.76 16.34 -20.61
C LYS A 91 0.93 17.47 -20.02
#